data_AF-H8ZF83-F1
#
_entry.id   AF-H8ZF83-F1
#
_cell.length_a   1.000
_cell.length_b   1.000
_cell.length_c   1.000
_cell.angle_alpha   90.00
_cell.angle_beta   90.00
_cell.angle_gamma   90.00
#
_symmetry.space_group_name_H-M   'P 1'
#
loop_
_entity.id
_entity.type
_entity.pdbx_description
1 polymer ?
#
loop_
_entity_poly.entity_id
_entity_poly.type
_entity_poly.pdbx_seq_one_letter_code
_entity_poly.pdbx_strand_id
1 'polypeptide(L)'
;MQHLFKQLSKNKNVEIKCFLEKGIRSDGVFDIFESISITYALNDVENSINLFLYSGHTTMQIPQPYPVISQDFLDALMHAKNACTDKVSLLGSLLNMYIQNKINDITSYEKRCIPPKKEILHVLRKDVESMDALLMCKKIEGIEYKKKLIGCSLIYAHALGIKLTKEHPFIIFTSNLLGSIDLSNKRVQEEVLPSLVYSKTTDLYPNILLSKQKYAEILLHTTQTVDIFEYLLDMNNPDALFSCLKAFISTDRSGRCSNNPFKFKLQGRDIFNCLFQNENLVYLQKIKQHISQSGNSAGCTNKIVYFPWFVYICEKEHIPDELILQVYDMLPEDYSIWYLSYVDISDKFHWTLNTLNWLKSQLCARERSLSKFNNFFNVLTEYENTS
;
A
#
# COMPACT_ATOMS: atom_id res chain seq x y z
N MET A 1 25.87 -5.38 -16.95
CA MET A 1 24.90 -6.47 -16.78
C MET A 1 25.29 -7.72 -17.59
N GLN A 2 25.52 -7.63 -18.91
CA GLN A 2 25.96 -8.76 -19.75
C GLN A 2 27.23 -9.47 -19.23
N HIS A 3 28.21 -8.71 -18.73
CA HIS A 3 29.42 -9.27 -18.12
C HIS A 3 29.14 -10.14 -16.89
N LEU A 4 28.16 -9.75 -16.06
CA LEU A 4 27.76 -10.48 -14.85
C LEU A 4 27.19 -11.86 -15.23
N PHE A 5 26.23 -11.90 -16.17
CA PHE A 5 25.65 -13.15 -16.65
C PHE A 5 26.68 -14.05 -17.34
N LYS A 6 27.66 -13.47 -18.06
CA LYS A 6 28.77 -14.20 -18.67
C LYS A 6 29.76 -14.77 -17.64
N GLN A 7 29.86 -14.16 -16.46
CA GLN A 7 30.63 -14.72 -15.34
C GLN A 7 29.83 -15.80 -14.62
N LEU A 8 28.54 -15.57 -14.35
CA LEU A 8 27.63 -16.55 -13.77
C LEU A 8 27.54 -17.82 -14.62
N SER A 9 27.46 -17.71 -15.95
CA SER A 9 27.40 -18.87 -16.84
C SER A 9 28.62 -19.81 -16.78
N LYS A 10 29.71 -19.40 -16.11
CA LYS A 10 30.88 -20.23 -15.86
C LYS A 10 30.83 -20.98 -14.53
N ASN A 11 29.88 -20.66 -13.65
CA ASN A 11 29.67 -21.37 -12.40
C ASN A 11 28.90 -22.67 -12.66
N LYS A 12 29.48 -23.80 -12.25
CA LYS A 12 28.91 -25.14 -12.45
C LYS A 12 27.67 -25.41 -11.59
N ASN A 13 27.44 -24.61 -10.56
CA ASN A 13 26.33 -24.73 -9.62
C ASN A 13 25.20 -23.75 -9.95
N VAL A 14 25.07 -23.35 -11.22
CA VAL A 14 23.96 -22.50 -11.69
C VAL A 14 22.86 -23.39 -12.25
N GLU A 15 21.65 -23.20 -11.75
CA GLU A 15 20.44 -23.77 -12.29
C GLU A 15 19.56 -22.63 -12.83
N ILE A 16 18.92 -22.85 -13.98
CA ILE A 16 18.02 -21.88 -14.61
C ILE A 16 16.66 -22.55 -14.76
N LYS A 17 15.63 -21.97 -14.14
CA LYS A 17 14.23 -22.37 -14.27
C LYS A 17 13.48 -21.29 -15.01
N CYS A 18 12.84 -21.69 -16.10
CA CYS A 18 12.01 -20.81 -16.91
C CYS A 18 10.55 -21.22 -16.70
N PHE A 19 9.77 -20.34 -16.10
CA PHE A 19 8.31 -20.43 -16.05
C PHE A 19 7.84 -19.38 -17.03
N LEU A 20 7.59 -19.77 -18.28
CA LEU A 20 7.31 -18.85 -19.37
C LEU A 20 5.95 -19.18 -19.95
N GLU A 21 5.09 -18.17 -20.06
CA GLU A 21 3.78 -18.31 -20.67
C GLU A 21 3.63 -17.36 -21.86
N LYS A 22 2.97 -17.86 -22.92
CA LYS A 22 2.65 -17.04 -24.09
C LYS A 22 1.42 -16.20 -23.79
N GLY A 23 1.54 -14.88 -23.87
CA GLY A 23 0.40 -13.97 -23.75
C GLY A 23 0.34 -12.96 -24.89
N ILE A 24 -0.53 -11.96 -24.73
CA ILE A 24 -0.71 -10.86 -25.68
C ILE A 24 -0.30 -9.56 -24.99
N ARG A 25 0.55 -8.76 -25.64
CA ARG A 25 0.95 -7.42 -25.19
C ARG A 25 -0.18 -6.41 -25.36
N SER A 26 -0.02 -5.25 -24.76
CA SER A 26 -0.96 -4.11 -24.92
C SER A 26 -1.11 -3.61 -26.37
N ASP A 27 -0.21 -3.97 -27.28
CA ASP A 27 -0.29 -3.67 -28.72
C ASP A 27 -0.89 -4.81 -29.56
N GLY A 28 -1.43 -5.86 -28.92
CA GLY A 28 -2.07 -6.99 -29.60
C GLY A 28 -1.08 -8.04 -30.15
N VAL A 29 0.23 -7.86 -29.96
CA VAL A 29 1.26 -8.79 -30.42
C VAL A 29 1.52 -9.88 -29.38
N PHE A 30 1.67 -11.12 -29.81
CA PHE A 30 2.05 -12.22 -28.92
C PHE A 30 3.47 -12.05 -28.37
N ASP A 31 3.64 -12.29 -27.07
CA ASP A 31 4.94 -12.23 -26.39
C ASP A 31 5.00 -13.27 -25.26
N ILE A 32 6.15 -13.34 -24.58
CA ILE A 32 6.42 -14.27 -23.49
C ILE A 32 6.47 -13.51 -22.16
N PHE A 33 5.66 -13.95 -21.22
CA PHE A 33 5.52 -13.39 -19.88
C PHE A 33 5.95 -14.41 -18.82
N GLU A 34 5.78 -14.03 -17.55
CA GLU A 34 6.12 -14.80 -16.33
C GLU A 34 7.57 -14.59 -15.87
N SER A 35 8.34 -15.64 -15.57
CA SER A 35 9.60 -15.50 -14.84
C SER A 35 10.72 -16.44 -15.27
N ILE A 36 11.95 -15.91 -15.19
CA ILE A 36 13.19 -16.68 -15.30
C ILE A 36 13.89 -16.58 -13.95
N SER A 37 14.06 -17.72 -13.28
CA SER A 37 14.80 -17.83 -12.02
C SER A 37 16.16 -18.45 -12.29
N ILE A 38 17.22 -17.75 -11.89
CA ILE A 38 18.61 -18.22 -11.96
C ILE A 38 19.07 -18.43 -10.53
N THR A 39 19.21 -19.67 -10.10
CA THR A 39 19.70 -20.05 -8.77
C THR A 39 21.16 -20.45 -8.86
N TYR A 40 21.98 -20.06 -7.88
CA TYR A 40 23.37 -20.45 -7.80
C TYR A 40 23.87 -20.55 -6.37
N ALA A 41 24.75 -21.53 -6.11
CA ALA A 41 25.40 -21.68 -4.82
C ALA A 41 26.82 -21.10 -4.85
N LEU A 42 27.17 -20.32 -3.83
CA LEU A 42 28.52 -19.85 -3.56
C LEU A 42 28.80 -19.98 -2.06
N ASN A 43 29.81 -20.77 -1.66
CA ASN A 43 30.16 -21.03 -0.26
C ASN A 43 28.95 -21.46 0.60
N ASP A 44 28.19 -22.46 0.13
CA ASP A 44 26.99 -23.00 0.81
C ASP A 44 25.85 -21.99 1.03
N VAL A 45 25.89 -20.86 0.33
CA VAL A 45 24.81 -19.87 0.30
C VAL A 45 24.12 -19.93 -1.06
N GLU A 46 22.84 -20.27 -1.05
CA GLU A 46 21.99 -20.19 -2.24
C GLU A 46 21.62 -18.74 -2.50
N ASN A 47 21.92 -18.31 -3.72
CA ASN A 47 21.57 -17.03 -4.26
C ASN A 47 20.61 -17.23 -5.42
N SER A 48 19.76 -16.25 -5.68
CA SER A 48 18.91 -16.27 -6.85
C SER A 48 18.86 -14.91 -7.53
N ILE A 49 18.56 -14.93 -8.82
CA ILE A 49 18.21 -13.77 -9.62
C ILE A 49 16.90 -14.13 -10.31
N ASN A 50 15.83 -13.41 -10.01
CA ASN A 50 14.53 -13.58 -10.63
C ASN A 50 14.30 -12.43 -11.61
N LEU A 51 14.04 -12.78 -12.86
CA LEU A 51 13.60 -11.87 -13.91
C LEU A 51 12.11 -12.07 -14.09
N PHE A 52 11.31 -11.02 -13.95
CA PHE A 52 9.89 -11.06 -14.22
C PHE A 52 9.57 -10.27 -15.49
N LEU A 53 8.86 -10.90 -16.40
CA LEU A 53 8.47 -10.39 -17.70
C LEU A 53 6.97 -10.09 -17.63
N TYR A 54 6.63 -8.82 -17.48
CA TYR A 54 5.23 -8.35 -17.47
C TYR A 54 4.89 -7.62 -18.76
N SER A 55 3.60 -7.52 -19.05
CA SER A 55 3.07 -6.65 -20.09
C SER A 55 3.56 -5.21 -19.90
N GLY A 56 4.53 -4.79 -20.72
CA GLY A 56 5.09 -3.43 -20.73
C GLY A 56 6.38 -3.20 -19.94
N HIS A 57 6.77 -4.09 -19.02
CA HIS A 57 7.96 -3.90 -18.18
C HIS A 57 8.66 -5.22 -17.82
N THR A 58 9.99 -5.20 -17.75
CA THR A 58 10.80 -6.28 -17.15
C THR A 58 11.35 -5.81 -15.82
N THR A 59 11.12 -6.57 -14.76
CA THR A 59 11.73 -6.31 -13.45
C THR A 59 12.76 -7.38 -13.14
N MET A 60 13.82 -6.99 -12.43
CA MET A 60 14.84 -7.89 -11.93
C MET A 60 14.87 -7.78 -10.42
N GLN A 61 14.73 -8.91 -9.75
CA GLN A 61 14.86 -9.03 -8.31
C GLN A 61 16.05 -9.93 -7.99
N ILE A 62 16.90 -9.47 -7.07
CA ILE A 62 17.93 -10.30 -6.45
C ILE A 62 17.46 -10.52 -5.01
N PRO A 63 16.82 -11.65 -4.69
CA PRO A 63 16.45 -11.97 -3.32
C PRO A 63 17.71 -11.96 -2.45
N GLN A 64 17.57 -11.57 -1.19
CA GLN A 64 18.72 -11.66 -0.28
C GLN A 64 19.18 -13.13 -0.19
N PRO A 65 20.50 -13.39 -0.20
CA PRO A 65 21.02 -14.73 -0.05
C PRO A 65 20.49 -15.35 1.22
N TYR A 66 19.99 -16.59 1.13
CA TYR A 66 19.56 -17.32 2.31
C TYR A 66 20.56 -18.42 2.61
N PRO A 67 20.90 -18.63 3.90
CA PRO A 67 21.51 -19.89 4.29
C PRO A 67 20.55 -21.01 3.85
N VAL A 68 21.09 -22.05 3.21
CA VAL A 68 20.32 -23.29 2.98
C VAL A 68 19.98 -23.84 4.35
N ILE A 69 18.72 -23.65 4.77
CA ILE A 69 18.25 -24.20 6.04
C ILE A 69 17.97 -25.68 5.76
N SER A 70 18.72 -26.56 6.43
CA SER A 70 18.54 -27.99 6.26
C SER A 70 17.11 -28.40 6.67
N GLN A 71 16.55 -29.36 5.93
CA GLN A 71 15.26 -29.95 6.28
C GLN A 71 15.28 -30.50 7.73
N ASP A 72 16.43 -31.05 8.15
CA ASP A 72 16.66 -31.51 9.52
C ASP A 72 16.45 -30.42 10.58
N PHE A 73 16.82 -29.16 10.29
CA PHE A 73 16.61 -28.04 11.20
C PHE A 73 15.13 -27.66 11.30
N LEU A 74 14.40 -27.68 10.17
CA LEU A 74 12.94 -27.47 10.15
C LEU A 74 12.21 -28.58 10.90
N ASP A 75 12.60 -29.83 10.71
CA ASP A 75 12.02 -30.99 11.38
C ASP A 75 12.29 -30.94 12.89
N ALA A 76 13.49 -30.54 13.30
CA ALA A 76 13.82 -30.30 14.71
C ALA A 76 12.97 -29.17 15.33
N LEU A 77 12.73 -28.07 14.60
CA LEU A 77 11.85 -26.99 15.04
C LEU A 77 10.39 -27.45 15.17
N MET A 78 9.88 -28.23 14.21
CA MET A 78 8.53 -28.79 14.28
C MET A 78 8.37 -29.75 15.46
N HIS A 79 9.37 -30.59 15.72
CA HIS A 79 9.39 -31.47 16.88
C HIS A 79 9.36 -30.67 18.19
N ALA A 80 10.17 -29.62 18.30
CA ALA A 80 10.17 -28.72 19.46
C ALA A 80 8.81 -28.02 19.65
N LYS A 81 8.17 -27.61 18.55
CA LYS A 81 6.82 -27.01 18.58
C LYS A 81 5.79 -27.97 19.15
N ASN A 82 5.78 -29.22 18.68
CA ASN A 82 4.83 -30.24 19.14
C ASN A 82 5.03 -30.51 20.65
N ALA A 83 6.26 -30.66 21.10
CA ALA A 83 6.59 -30.83 22.53
C ALA A 83 6.17 -29.65 23.42
N CYS A 84 6.10 -28.43 22.87
CA CYS A 84 5.59 -27.25 23.58
C CYS A 84 4.06 -27.18 23.59
N THR A 85 3.39 -27.80 22.61
CA THR A 85 1.92 -27.80 22.49
C THR A 85 1.28 -28.70 23.55
N ASP A 86 1.97 -29.76 23.96
CA ASP A 86 1.52 -30.70 24.99
C ASP A 86 1.60 -30.14 26.43
N LYS A 87 2.20 -28.96 26.63
CA LYS A 87 2.35 -28.31 27.93
C LYS A 87 1.48 -27.05 27.99
N VAL A 88 0.27 -27.19 28.55
CA VAL A 88 -0.64 -26.05 28.85
C VAL A 88 -0.06 -25.18 29.96
N SER A 89 0.95 -24.39 29.62
CA SER A 89 1.68 -23.48 30.51
C SER A 89 2.00 -22.20 29.77
N LEU A 90 2.06 -21.06 30.46
CA LEU A 90 2.39 -19.76 29.87
C LEU A 90 3.72 -19.83 29.07
N LEU A 91 4.75 -20.45 29.65
CA LEU A 91 6.05 -20.62 28.99
C LEU A 91 5.93 -21.52 27.75
N GLY A 92 5.15 -22.60 27.82
CA GLY A 92 4.87 -23.48 26.69
C GLY A 92 4.17 -22.75 25.54
N SER A 93 3.17 -21.92 25.85
CA SER A 93 2.47 -21.09 24.85
C SER A 93 3.38 -20.04 24.21
N LEU A 94 4.22 -19.36 25.01
CA LEU A 94 5.19 -18.38 24.50
C LEU A 94 6.24 -19.03 23.58
N LEU A 95 6.79 -20.18 23.99
CA LEU A 95 7.74 -20.94 23.17
C LEU A 95 7.10 -21.44 21.88
N ASN A 96 5.87 -21.95 21.93
CA ASN A 96 5.13 -22.39 20.75
C ASN A 96 4.92 -21.23 19.75
N MET A 97 4.50 -20.06 20.24
CA MET A 97 4.36 -18.86 19.42
C MET A 97 5.69 -18.44 18.78
N TYR A 98 6.77 -18.41 19.56
CA TYR A 98 8.09 -18.05 19.05
C TYR A 98 8.59 -19.03 17.97
N ILE A 99 8.48 -20.34 18.20
CA ILE A 99 8.87 -21.38 17.24
C ILE A 99 8.03 -21.26 15.96
N GLN A 100 6.72 -21.07 16.08
CA GLN A 100 5.85 -20.88 14.91
C GLN A 100 6.26 -19.66 14.10
N ASN A 101 6.61 -18.54 14.75
CA ASN A 101 7.05 -17.34 14.06
C ASN A 101 8.42 -17.55 13.40
N LYS A 102 9.32 -18.31 14.00
CA LYS A 102 10.59 -18.72 13.36
C LYS A 102 10.38 -19.60 12.14
N ILE A 103 9.47 -20.57 12.20
CA ILE A 103 9.11 -21.39 11.04
C ILE A 103 8.54 -20.51 9.92
N ASN A 104 7.64 -19.57 10.24
CA ASN A 104 7.06 -18.64 9.27
C ASN A 104 8.13 -17.74 8.63
N ASP A 105 9.08 -17.25 9.43
CA ASP A 105 10.20 -16.45 8.92
C ASP A 105 11.04 -17.27 7.95
N ILE A 106 11.35 -18.51 8.29
CA ILE A 106 12.16 -19.39 7.42
C ILE A 106 11.43 -19.68 6.10
N THR A 107 10.15 -20.02 6.17
CA THR A 107 9.38 -20.59 5.04
C THR A 107 8.77 -19.54 4.11
N SER A 108 8.65 -18.27 4.50
CA SER A 108 7.98 -17.25 3.68
C SER A 108 8.65 -15.88 3.78
N TYR A 109 9.23 -15.40 2.68
CA TYR A 109 9.81 -14.06 2.58
C TYR A 109 8.75 -12.96 2.78
N GLU A 110 7.56 -13.13 2.20
CA GLU A 110 6.47 -12.14 2.30
C GLU A 110 6.02 -11.93 3.75
N LYS A 111 5.99 -13.00 4.56
CA LYS A 111 5.63 -12.92 5.98
C LYS A 111 6.74 -12.30 6.84
N ARG A 112 7.96 -12.11 6.32
CA ARG A 112 9.08 -11.54 7.08
C ARG A 112 8.87 -10.08 7.47
N CYS A 113 8.15 -9.32 6.65
CA CYS A 113 8.02 -7.87 6.85
C CYS A 113 6.64 -7.44 7.34
N ILE A 114 5.69 -8.35 7.57
CA ILE A 114 4.34 -7.99 8.02
C ILE A 114 4.36 -7.64 9.51
N PRO A 115 3.92 -6.43 9.92
CA PRO A 115 3.83 -6.07 11.33
C PRO A 115 2.72 -6.87 12.03
N PRO A 116 2.86 -7.20 13.33
CA PRO A 116 1.86 -7.94 14.10
C PRO A 116 0.66 -7.03 14.42
N LYS A 117 -0.17 -6.76 13.40
CA LYS A 117 -1.28 -5.77 13.44
C LYS A 117 -2.23 -5.99 14.63
N LYS A 118 -2.56 -7.25 14.94
CA LYS A 118 -3.48 -7.61 16.05
C LYS A 118 -2.89 -7.30 17.41
N GLU A 119 -1.62 -7.63 17.61
CA GLU A 119 -0.90 -7.39 18.84
C GLU A 119 -0.66 -5.90 19.04
N ILE A 120 -0.31 -5.15 17.98
CA ILE A 120 -0.22 -3.69 18.04
C ILE A 120 -1.54 -3.08 18.51
N LEU A 121 -2.67 -3.50 17.94
CA LEU A 121 -4.00 -3.05 18.40
C LEU A 121 -4.29 -3.43 19.84
N HIS A 122 -3.91 -4.65 20.26
CA HIS A 122 -4.10 -5.10 21.62
C HIS A 122 -3.37 -4.20 22.61
N VAL A 123 -2.11 -3.89 22.31
CA VAL A 123 -1.24 -3.07 23.17
C VAL A 123 -1.67 -1.61 23.16
N LEU A 124 -2.17 -1.08 22.03
CA LEU A 124 -2.72 0.28 21.97
C LEU A 124 -4.02 0.43 22.78
N ARG A 125 -4.80 -0.65 22.96
CA ARG A 125 -6.08 -0.63 23.68
C ARG A 125 -5.96 -0.95 25.17
N LYS A 126 -4.80 -1.40 25.66
CA LYS A 126 -4.54 -1.71 27.07
C LYS A 126 -3.46 -0.79 27.62
N ASP A 127 -3.54 -0.45 28.91
CA ASP A 127 -2.52 0.33 29.59
C ASP A 127 -1.21 -0.47 29.72
N VAL A 128 -0.29 -0.24 28.77
CA VAL A 128 1.19 -0.31 28.87
C VAL A 128 1.88 -1.65 29.20
N GLU A 129 1.28 -2.56 29.98
CA GLU A 129 1.91 -3.81 30.43
C GLU A 129 2.20 -4.83 29.31
N SER A 130 1.78 -4.55 28.07
CA SER A 130 1.83 -5.51 26.95
C SER A 130 2.86 -5.19 25.86
N MET A 131 3.74 -4.19 26.04
CA MET A 131 4.78 -3.86 25.02
C MET A 131 5.77 -5.02 24.79
N ASP A 132 6.06 -5.80 25.83
CA ASP A 132 6.92 -6.99 25.72
C ASP A 132 6.34 -8.03 24.76
N ALA A 133 5.01 -8.09 24.61
CA ALA A 133 4.37 -8.97 23.64
C ALA A 133 4.81 -8.67 22.20
N LEU A 134 5.02 -7.39 21.86
CA LEU A 134 5.50 -7.00 20.52
C LEU A 134 6.94 -7.46 20.27
N LEU A 135 7.79 -7.41 21.30
CA LEU A 135 9.16 -7.93 21.24
C LEU A 135 9.20 -9.46 21.06
N MET A 136 8.18 -10.15 21.59
CA MET A 136 8.03 -11.59 21.49
C MET A 136 7.39 -12.07 20.18
N CYS A 137 6.66 -11.20 19.47
CA CYS A 137 6.06 -11.55 18.18
C CYS A 137 7.14 -11.95 17.17
N LYS A 138 8.25 -11.20 17.10
CA LYS A 138 9.23 -11.40 16.06
C LYS A 138 10.56 -10.71 16.36
N LYS A 139 11.65 -11.29 15.85
CA LYS A 139 12.95 -10.63 15.91
C LYS A 139 12.90 -9.35 15.07
N ILE A 140 13.20 -8.21 15.71
CA ILE A 140 13.16 -6.91 15.07
C ILE A 140 14.46 -6.70 14.30
N GLU A 141 14.48 -7.10 13.03
CA GLU A 141 15.66 -7.04 12.16
C GLU A 141 15.39 -6.26 10.88
N GLY A 142 16.42 -5.58 10.39
CA GLY A 142 16.37 -4.86 9.13
C GLY A 142 15.53 -3.58 9.19
N ILE A 143 15.78 -2.71 8.22
CA ILE A 143 15.04 -1.45 8.07
C ILE A 143 13.58 -1.69 7.66
N GLU A 144 13.32 -2.69 6.80
CA GLU A 144 12.00 -2.98 6.26
C GLU A 144 10.96 -3.36 7.32
N TYR A 145 11.35 -4.21 8.28
CA TYR A 145 10.42 -4.59 9.34
C TYR A 145 10.25 -3.44 10.35
N LYS A 146 11.33 -2.74 10.70
CA LYS A 146 11.28 -1.60 11.63
C LYS A 146 10.37 -0.49 11.11
N LYS A 147 10.48 -0.09 9.84
CA LYS A 147 9.66 0.98 9.27
C LYS A 147 8.17 0.62 9.26
N LYS A 148 7.84 -0.64 8.94
CA LYS A 148 6.45 -1.15 8.97
C LYS A 148 5.90 -1.20 10.40
N LEU A 149 6.72 -1.61 11.37
CA LEU A 149 6.34 -1.63 12.77
C LEU A 149 6.10 -0.21 13.33
N ILE A 150 6.97 0.74 13.01
CA ILE A 150 6.79 2.17 13.34
C ILE A 150 5.52 2.70 12.66
N GLY A 151 5.39 2.49 11.36
CA GLY A 151 4.26 2.96 10.56
C GLY A 151 2.92 2.46 11.08
N CYS A 152 2.77 1.14 11.21
CA CYS A 152 1.54 0.53 11.70
C CYS A 152 1.18 1.04 13.11
N SER A 153 2.15 1.09 14.04
CA SER A 153 1.92 1.55 15.41
C SER A 153 1.43 3.00 15.47
N LEU A 154 2.10 3.93 14.78
CA LEU A 154 1.76 5.35 14.83
C LEU A 154 0.45 5.66 14.09
N ILE A 155 0.20 4.99 12.97
CA ILE A 155 -1.03 5.17 12.21
C ILE A 155 -2.23 4.59 12.96
N TYR A 156 -2.10 3.42 13.60
CA TYR A 156 -3.17 2.86 14.43
C TYR A 156 -3.46 3.74 15.64
N ALA A 157 -2.42 4.24 16.32
CA ALA A 157 -2.59 5.17 17.44
C ALA A 157 -3.32 6.45 17.00
N HIS A 158 -2.94 7.01 15.85
CA HIS A 158 -3.61 8.16 15.25
C HIS A 158 -5.08 7.86 14.94
N ALA A 159 -5.36 6.73 14.31
CA ALA A 159 -6.71 6.33 13.92
C ALA A 159 -7.62 5.99 15.12
N LEU A 160 -7.05 5.57 16.25
CA LEU A 160 -7.78 5.35 17.51
C LEU A 160 -7.96 6.65 18.32
N GLY A 161 -7.37 7.77 17.90
CA GLY A 161 -7.42 9.02 18.66
C GLY A 161 -6.63 8.98 19.97
N ILE A 162 -5.65 8.07 20.09
CA ILE A 162 -4.82 7.94 21.29
C ILE A 162 -3.89 9.14 21.39
N LYS A 163 -3.93 9.83 22.52
CA LYS A 163 -3.08 10.99 22.78
C LYS A 163 -1.69 10.52 23.22
N LEU A 164 -0.76 10.51 22.27
CA LEU A 164 0.65 10.18 22.52
C LEU A 164 1.39 11.38 23.13
N THR A 165 2.20 11.11 24.16
CA THR A 165 3.19 12.05 24.74
C THR A 165 4.60 11.51 24.49
N LYS A 166 5.63 12.32 24.78
CA LYS A 166 7.04 11.90 24.61
C LYS A 166 7.40 10.70 25.49
N GLU A 167 6.73 10.60 26.63
CA GLU A 167 6.91 9.55 27.63
C GLU A 167 6.01 8.32 27.34
N HIS A 168 5.15 8.40 26.34
CA HIS A 168 4.26 7.28 26.01
C HIS A 168 5.09 6.07 25.57
N PRO A 169 4.82 4.86 26.07
CA PRO A 169 5.61 3.66 25.78
C PRO A 169 5.80 3.38 24.29
N PHE A 170 4.76 3.59 23.47
CA PHE A 170 4.87 3.49 22.01
C PHE A 170 5.83 4.52 21.39
N ILE A 171 5.88 5.75 21.92
CA ILE A 171 6.82 6.76 21.43
C ILE A 171 8.25 6.38 21.82
N ILE A 172 8.47 5.92 23.04
CA ILE A 172 9.78 5.41 23.48
C ILE A 172 10.20 4.22 22.61
N PHE A 173 9.30 3.26 22.39
CA PHE A 173 9.54 2.08 21.57
C PHE A 173 9.90 2.44 20.12
N THR A 174 9.07 3.23 19.46
CA THR A 174 9.33 3.67 18.08
C THR A 174 10.56 4.58 17.99
N SER A 175 10.85 5.38 19.01
CA SER A 175 12.09 6.18 19.10
C SER A 175 13.33 5.29 19.19
N ASN A 176 13.27 4.19 19.95
CA ASN A 176 14.37 3.22 20.01
C ASN A 176 14.57 2.51 18.66
N LEU A 177 13.48 2.18 17.95
CA LEU A 177 13.56 1.64 16.60
C LEU A 177 14.22 2.63 15.64
N LEU A 178 13.79 3.89 15.66
CA LEU A 178 14.37 4.97 14.85
C LEU A 178 15.85 5.21 15.19
N GLY A 179 16.21 5.24 16.48
CA GLY A 179 17.59 5.41 16.94
C GLY A 179 18.52 4.27 16.54
N SER A 180 17.97 3.10 16.17
CA SER A 180 18.72 1.97 15.64
C SER A 180 18.86 1.97 14.11
N ILE A 181 18.38 3.02 13.43
CA ILE A 181 18.45 3.20 11.98
C ILE A 181 19.36 4.39 11.69
N ASP A 182 20.27 4.24 10.72
CA ASP A 182 21.11 5.36 10.27
C ASP A 182 20.28 6.34 9.43
N LEU A 183 19.80 7.39 10.08
CA LEU A 183 19.01 8.47 9.47
C LEU A 183 19.88 9.53 8.77
N SER A 184 21.19 9.34 8.62
CA SER A 184 22.05 10.30 7.88
C SER A 184 21.72 10.37 6.38
N ASN A 185 21.13 9.29 5.84
CA ASN A 185 20.81 9.16 4.42
C ASN A 185 19.37 9.62 4.11
N LYS A 186 19.23 10.54 3.14
CA LYS A 186 17.93 11.06 2.67
C LYS A 186 16.95 9.95 2.24
N ARG A 187 17.42 8.92 1.53
CA ARG A 187 16.56 7.80 1.09
C ARG A 187 16.02 7.01 2.28
N VAL A 188 16.84 6.81 3.30
CA VAL A 188 16.41 6.14 4.55
C VAL A 188 15.38 7.02 5.28
N GLN A 189 15.57 8.34 5.32
CA GLN A 189 14.58 9.26 5.88
C GLN A 189 13.24 9.19 5.13
N GLU A 190 13.27 9.15 3.80
CA GLU A 190 12.09 9.00 2.93
C GLU A 190 11.35 7.68 3.14
N GLU A 191 12.05 6.64 3.61
CA GLU A 191 11.47 5.32 3.88
C GLU A 191 10.96 5.15 5.32
N VAL A 192 11.43 5.92 6.30
CA VAL A 192 11.13 5.62 7.72
C VAL A 192 10.36 6.74 8.43
N LEU A 193 10.58 8.00 8.05
CA LEU A 193 9.95 9.16 8.68
C LEU A 193 8.53 9.56 8.21
N PRO A 194 7.99 9.13 7.05
CA PRO A 194 6.67 9.58 6.59
C PRO A 194 5.53 9.33 7.58
N SER A 195 5.57 8.20 8.29
CA SER A 195 4.54 7.83 9.26
C SER A 195 4.44 8.82 10.43
N LEU A 196 5.55 9.46 10.82
CA LEU A 196 5.57 10.50 11.84
C LEU A 196 4.79 11.74 11.38
N VAL A 197 4.89 12.07 10.09
CA VAL A 197 4.20 13.23 9.51
C VAL A 197 2.70 12.94 9.38
N TYR A 198 2.34 11.78 8.82
CA TYR A 198 0.93 11.40 8.66
C TYR A 198 0.19 11.22 9.99
N SER A 199 0.86 10.69 11.02
CA SER A 199 0.31 10.55 12.37
C SER A 199 0.38 11.84 13.20
N LYS A 200 1.01 12.91 12.69
CA LYS A 200 1.24 14.19 13.39
C LYS A 200 2.03 14.03 14.70
N THR A 201 3.04 13.16 14.69
CA THR A 201 3.87 12.84 15.87
C THR A 201 5.30 13.37 15.77
N THR A 202 5.65 14.14 14.74
CA THR A 202 7.02 14.68 14.55
C THR A 202 7.59 15.36 15.80
N ASP A 203 6.77 16.13 16.51
CA ASP A 203 7.18 16.90 17.70
C ASP A 203 7.47 16.01 18.94
N LEU A 204 7.09 14.73 18.88
CA LEU A 204 7.35 13.74 19.91
C LEU A 204 8.75 13.11 19.80
N TYR A 205 9.49 13.41 18.72
CA TYR A 205 10.85 12.89 18.47
C TYR A 205 11.88 14.04 18.47
N PRO A 206 12.22 14.62 19.63
CA PRO A 206 13.07 15.82 19.72
C PRO A 206 14.49 15.64 19.18
N ASN A 207 14.96 14.39 19.05
CA ASN A 207 16.30 14.07 18.54
C ASN A 207 16.36 14.06 17.00
N ILE A 208 15.22 14.14 16.30
CA ILE A 208 15.18 14.21 14.84
C ILE A 208 15.10 15.69 14.45
N LEU A 209 16.26 16.28 14.18
CA LEU A 209 16.41 17.71 13.90
C LEU A 209 16.17 18.04 12.42
N LEU A 210 14.95 17.82 11.94
CA LEU A 210 14.54 18.17 10.58
C LEU A 210 13.61 19.38 10.55
N SER A 211 13.77 20.24 9.55
CA SER A 211 12.86 21.37 9.34
C SER A 211 11.51 20.88 8.79
N LYS A 212 10.45 21.68 8.98
CA LYS A 212 9.13 21.40 8.38
C LYS A 212 9.19 21.24 6.86
N GLN A 213 10.05 22.01 6.19
CA GLN A 213 10.29 21.89 4.75
C GLN A 213 10.87 20.52 4.39
N LYS A 214 11.81 19.99 5.19
CA LYS A 214 12.39 18.66 4.95
C LYS A 214 11.37 17.55 5.12
N TYR A 215 10.46 17.64 6.10
CA TYR A 215 9.35 16.70 6.21
C TYR A 215 8.40 16.76 5.00
N ALA A 216 8.13 17.95 4.46
CA ALA A 216 7.34 18.07 3.24
C ALA A 216 8.04 17.44 2.02
N GLU A 217 9.36 17.62 1.87
CA GLU A 217 10.15 16.93 0.83
C GLU A 217 10.10 15.41 0.98
N ILE A 218 10.22 14.90 2.22
CA ILE A 218 10.11 13.46 2.52
C ILE A 218 8.78 12.89 2.04
N LEU A 219 7.67 13.60 2.30
CA LEU A 219 6.34 13.17 1.87
C LEU A 219 6.17 13.14 0.35
N LEU A 220 6.87 14.00 -0.41
CA LEU A 220 6.79 14.01 -1.87
C LEU A 220 7.47 12.81 -2.52
N HIS A 221 8.53 12.30 -1.89
CA HIS A 221 9.42 11.29 -2.47
C HIS A 221 9.29 9.91 -1.82
N THR A 222 8.53 9.80 -0.72
CA THR A 222 8.38 8.55 0.00
C THR A 222 7.75 7.44 -0.84
N THR A 223 8.25 6.22 -0.67
CA THR A 223 7.67 4.97 -1.18
C THR A 223 6.68 4.34 -0.21
N GLN A 224 6.55 4.88 1.00
CA GLN A 224 5.73 4.29 2.07
C GLN A 224 4.26 4.70 2.03
N THR A 225 3.86 5.57 1.12
CA THR A 225 2.47 6.03 1.04
C THR A 225 1.51 4.86 0.93
N VAL A 226 1.82 3.85 0.12
CA VAL A 226 0.96 2.67 -0.05
C VAL A 226 0.74 1.95 1.28
N ASP A 227 1.82 1.57 1.97
CA ASP A 227 1.76 0.85 3.26
C ASP A 227 1.02 1.68 4.33
N ILE A 228 1.25 2.99 4.38
CA ILE A 228 0.61 3.89 5.35
C ILE A 228 -0.90 3.96 5.11
N PHE A 229 -1.32 4.07 3.85
CA PHE A 229 -2.74 4.09 3.50
C PHE A 229 -3.39 2.73 3.68
N GLU A 230 -2.67 1.62 3.50
CA GLU A 230 -3.15 0.29 3.89
C GLU A 230 -3.46 0.23 5.39
N TYR A 231 -2.57 0.73 6.25
CA TYR A 231 -2.82 0.78 7.70
C TYR A 231 -3.99 1.68 8.07
N LEU A 232 -4.21 2.80 7.37
CA LEU A 232 -5.39 3.64 7.60
C LEU A 232 -6.69 2.91 7.23
N LEU A 233 -6.67 2.17 6.12
CA LEU A 233 -7.82 1.41 5.63
C LEU A 233 -8.15 0.22 6.54
N ASP A 234 -7.15 -0.47 7.09
CA ASP A 234 -7.35 -1.53 8.10
C ASP A 234 -8.19 -1.04 9.30
N MET A 235 -8.00 0.23 9.68
CA MET A 235 -8.69 0.85 10.82
C MET A 235 -10.11 1.28 10.48
N ASN A 236 -10.43 1.38 9.19
CA ASN A 236 -11.73 1.77 8.65
C ASN A 236 -12.30 3.06 9.28
N ASN A 237 -11.42 4.02 9.60
CA ASN A 237 -11.76 5.29 10.24
C ASN A 237 -11.68 6.44 9.21
N PRO A 238 -12.83 6.99 8.77
CA PRO A 238 -12.84 8.03 7.73
C PRO A 238 -12.26 9.37 8.19
N ASP A 239 -12.32 9.72 9.48
CA ASP A 239 -11.72 10.96 10.00
C ASP A 239 -10.20 10.91 9.92
N ALA A 240 -9.61 9.79 10.36
CA ALA A 240 -8.17 9.56 10.30
C ALA A 240 -7.68 9.51 8.85
N LEU A 241 -8.38 8.75 7.99
CA LEU A 241 -8.08 8.67 6.57
C LEU A 241 -8.15 10.05 5.91
N PHE A 242 -9.21 10.82 6.16
CA PHE A 242 -9.38 12.17 5.64
C PHE A 242 -8.25 13.11 6.09
N SER A 243 -7.84 13.06 7.36
CA SER A 243 -6.73 13.84 7.90
C SER A 243 -5.41 13.56 7.16
N CYS A 244 -5.11 12.29 6.88
CA CYS A 244 -3.90 11.91 6.14
C CYS A 244 -3.99 12.24 4.64
N LEU A 245 -5.15 12.06 4.00
CA LEU A 245 -5.40 12.50 2.63
C LEU A 245 -5.20 14.01 2.49
N LYS A 246 -5.66 14.80 3.47
CA LYS A 246 -5.44 16.25 3.50
C LYS A 246 -3.96 16.60 3.49
N ALA A 247 -3.16 15.90 4.31
CA ALA A 247 -1.71 16.09 4.35
C ALA A 247 -1.06 15.74 3.00
N PHE A 248 -1.47 14.62 2.40
CA PHE A 248 -0.99 14.19 1.08
C PHE A 248 -1.33 15.21 -0.03
N ILE A 249 -2.60 15.58 -0.17
CA ILE A 249 -3.08 16.52 -1.22
C ILE A 249 -2.43 17.89 -1.09
N SER A 250 -2.17 18.35 0.14
CA SER A 250 -1.48 19.62 0.39
C SER A 250 -0.03 19.59 -0.07
N THR A 251 0.57 18.39 -0.09
CA THR A 251 1.97 18.15 -0.42
C THR A 251 2.14 17.89 -1.92
N ASP A 252 1.47 16.88 -2.50
CA ASP A 252 1.48 16.63 -3.95
C ASP A 252 0.49 17.52 -4.68
N ARG A 253 0.94 18.74 -5.01
CA ARG A 253 0.11 19.68 -5.76
C ARG A 253 -0.09 19.32 -7.23
N SER A 254 0.79 18.48 -7.76
CA SER A 254 0.83 18.17 -9.20
C SER A 254 0.00 16.95 -9.58
N GLY A 255 -0.29 16.05 -8.63
CA GLY A 255 -0.84 14.73 -8.89
C GLY A 255 0.15 13.78 -9.58
N ARG A 256 1.40 14.20 -9.75
CA ARG A 256 2.45 13.46 -10.47
C ARG A 256 3.28 12.58 -9.55
N CYS A 257 3.08 12.62 -8.23
CA CYS A 257 3.77 11.70 -7.34
C CYS A 257 3.51 10.25 -7.78
N SER A 258 4.57 9.47 -7.93
CA SER A 258 4.48 8.06 -8.35
C SER A 258 3.77 7.22 -7.29
N ASN A 259 3.91 7.58 -6.01
CA ASN A 259 3.33 6.88 -4.87
C ASN A 259 2.06 7.57 -4.37
N ASN A 260 1.20 8.00 -5.29
CA ASN A 260 -0.07 8.62 -4.97
C ASN A 260 -1.11 7.52 -4.62
N PRO A 261 -1.77 7.58 -3.43
CA PRO A 261 -2.67 6.52 -2.98
C PRO A 261 -3.89 6.34 -3.89
N PHE A 262 -4.25 7.36 -4.68
CA PHE A 262 -5.35 7.29 -5.64
C PHE A 262 -4.98 6.65 -6.99
N LYS A 263 -3.69 6.41 -7.27
CA LYS A 263 -3.25 5.75 -8.51
C LYS A 263 -3.28 4.22 -8.41
N PHE A 264 -3.34 3.68 -7.20
CA PHE A 264 -3.39 2.24 -6.98
C PHE A 264 -4.84 1.77 -6.98
N LYS A 265 -5.23 0.98 -7.98
CA LYS A 265 -6.62 0.57 -8.26
C LYS A 265 -7.38 0.10 -7.00
N LEU A 266 -6.93 -0.99 -6.38
CA LEU A 266 -7.56 -1.60 -5.21
C LEU A 266 -7.64 -0.62 -4.03
N GLN A 267 -6.51 0.01 -3.69
CA GLN A 267 -6.44 1.00 -2.61
C GLN A 267 -7.34 2.21 -2.88
N GLY A 268 -7.45 2.67 -4.12
CA GLY A 268 -8.34 3.76 -4.52
C GLY A 268 -9.82 3.42 -4.31
N ARG A 269 -10.22 2.18 -4.61
CA ARG A 269 -11.57 1.66 -4.30
C ARG A 269 -11.81 1.56 -2.80
N ASP A 270 -10.84 1.07 -2.04
CA ASP A 270 -10.95 0.97 -0.57
C ASP A 270 -11.03 2.35 0.10
N ILE A 271 -10.27 3.33 -0.39
CA ILE A 271 -10.37 4.74 0.04
C ILE A 271 -11.79 5.26 -0.23
N PHE A 272 -12.32 5.05 -1.43
CA PHE A 272 -13.67 5.48 -1.76
C PHE A 272 -14.71 4.84 -0.81
N ASN A 273 -14.64 3.51 -0.61
CA ASN A 273 -15.56 2.79 0.27
C ASN A 273 -15.47 3.26 1.73
N CYS A 274 -14.26 3.56 2.22
CA CYS A 274 -14.07 4.09 3.57
C CYS A 274 -14.65 5.50 3.73
N LEU A 275 -14.47 6.38 2.74
CA LEU A 275 -14.99 7.76 2.81
C LEU A 275 -16.50 7.86 2.54
N PHE A 276 -17.06 6.94 1.75
CA PHE A 276 -18.48 6.88 1.38
C PHE A 276 -19.29 5.90 2.25
N GLN A 277 -18.84 5.62 3.46
CA GLN A 277 -19.58 4.77 4.41
C GLN A 277 -20.98 5.34 4.68
N ASN A 278 -21.96 4.44 4.82
CA ASN A 278 -23.36 4.80 5.08
C ASN A 278 -23.94 5.76 4.03
N GLU A 279 -23.48 5.65 2.78
CA GLU A 279 -23.96 6.45 1.62
C GLU A 279 -23.84 7.97 1.86
N ASN A 280 -22.81 8.36 2.62
CA ASN A 280 -22.63 9.73 3.04
C ASN A 280 -21.55 10.45 2.22
N LEU A 281 -21.91 11.58 1.60
CA LEU A 281 -21.01 12.39 0.77
C LEU A 281 -20.14 13.39 1.54
N VAL A 282 -20.31 13.53 2.86
CA VAL A 282 -19.61 14.55 3.68
C VAL A 282 -18.10 14.52 3.47
N TYR A 283 -17.48 13.34 3.46
CA TYR A 283 -16.02 13.25 3.26
C TYR A 283 -15.59 13.50 1.81
N LEU A 284 -16.37 13.05 0.84
CA LEU A 284 -16.11 13.32 -0.59
C LEU A 284 -16.17 14.82 -0.86
N GLN A 285 -17.17 15.51 -0.30
CA GLN A 285 -17.31 16.96 -0.37
C GLN A 285 -16.15 17.69 0.33
N LYS A 286 -15.73 17.23 1.52
CA LYS A 286 -14.55 17.77 2.21
C LYS A 286 -13.27 17.63 1.36
N ILE A 287 -13.05 16.49 0.70
CA ILE A 287 -11.92 16.28 -0.21
C ILE A 287 -12.03 17.19 -1.43
N LYS A 288 -13.22 17.33 -2.02
CA LYS A 288 -13.47 18.26 -3.15
C LYS A 288 -13.09 19.70 -2.80
N GLN A 289 -13.56 20.16 -1.65
CA GLN A 289 -13.24 21.49 -1.13
C GLN A 289 -11.73 21.65 -0.93
N HIS A 290 -11.06 20.66 -0.33
CA HIS A 290 -9.63 20.74 -0.06
C HIS A 290 -8.76 20.74 -1.34
N ILE A 291 -9.09 19.91 -2.34
CA ILE A 291 -8.42 19.91 -3.66
C ILE A 291 -8.59 21.25 -4.37
N SER A 292 -9.77 21.86 -4.27
CA SER A 292 -10.05 23.16 -4.86
C SER A 292 -9.25 24.28 -4.18
N GLN A 293 -9.12 24.23 -2.85
CA GLN A 293 -8.38 25.21 -2.05
C GLN A 293 -6.85 25.08 -2.15
N SER A 294 -6.33 23.88 -2.40
CA SER A 294 -4.88 23.65 -2.48
C SER A 294 -4.24 24.17 -3.78
N GLY A 295 -5.03 24.74 -4.70
CA GLY A 295 -4.57 25.14 -6.03
C GLY A 295 -4.39 23.96 -7.00
N ASN A 296 -4.86 22.76 -6.61
CA ASN A 296 -4.74 21.53 -7.41
C ASN A 296 -5.88 21.37 -8.43
N SER A 297 -6.76 22.37 -8.56
CA SER A 297 -7.88 22.34 -9.51
C SER A 297 -7.45 22.25 -10.98
N ALA A 298 -6.25 22.73 -11.30
CA ALA A 298 -5.63 22.61 -12.62
C ALA A 298 -4.70 21.38 -12.78
N GLY A 299 -4.41 20.66 -11.70
CA GLY A 299 -3.58 19.45 -11.72
C GLY A 299 -4.38 18.20 -12.11
N CYS A 300 -3.70 17.07 -12.35
CA CYS A 300 -4.40 15.81 -12.65
C CYS A 300 -5.03 15.14 -11.42
N THR A 301 -4.79 15.67 -10.21
CA THR A 301 -5.29 15.12 -8.94
C THR A 301 -6.81 15.00 -8.93
N ASN A 302 -7.56 16.00 -9.40
CA ASN A 302 -9.02 15.93 -9.47
C ASN A 302 -9.50 14.79 -10.38
N LYS A 303 -8.86 14.59 -11.53
CA LYS A 303 -9.19 13.53 -12.49
C LYS A 303 -8.86 12.16 -11.93
N ILE A 304 -7.70 11.99 -11.30
CA ILE A 304 -7.28 10.73 -10.66
C ILE A 304 -8.20 10.36 -9.48
N VAL A 305 -8.83 11.33 -8.82
CA VAL A 305 -9.73 11.08 -7.68
C VAL A 305 -11.18 10.88 -8.14
N TYR A 306 -11.75 11.83 -8.88
CA TYR A 306 -13.19 11.85 -9.15
C TYR A 306 -13.61 10.88 -10.25
N PHE A 307 -12.74 10.61 -11.24
CA PHE A 307 -13.07 9.66 -12.30
C PHE A 307 -13.30 8.25 -11.74
N PRO A 308 -12.38 7.65 -10.95
CA PRO A 308 -12.65 6.36 -10.31
C PRO A 308 -13.85 6.39 -9.36
N TRP A 309 -14.03 7.46 -8.57
CA TRP A 309 -15.16 7.57 -7.65
C TRP A 309 -16.52 7.52 -8.36
N PHE A 310 -16.65 8.13 -9.54
CA PHE A 310 -17.87 8.03 -10.32
C PHE A 310 -18.12 6.61 -10.83
N VAL A 311 -17.08 5.90 -11.29
CA VAL A 311 -17.22 4.49 -11.65
C VAL A 311 -17.68 3.67 -10.44
N TYR A 312 -17.02 3.86 -9.28
CA TYR A 312 -17.32 3.10 -8.07
C TYR A 312 -18.72 3.33 -7.51
N ILE A 313 -19.26 4.56 -7.59
CA ILE A 313 -20.64 4.82 -7.15
C ILE A 313 -21.66 4.17 -8.09
N CYS A 314 -21.41 4.17 -9.40
CA CYS A 314 -22.30 3.56 -10.39
C CYS A 314 -22.33 2.02 -10.31
N GLU A 315 -21.29 1.41 -9.76
CA GLU A 315 -21.24 -0.05 -9.53
C GLU A 315 -21.94 -0.50 -8.25
N LYS A 316 -22.36 0.43 -7.37
CA LYS A 316 -23.07 0.08 -6.14
C LYS A 316 -24.55 -0.17 -6.41
N GLU A 317 -25.06 -1.24 -5.82
CA GLU A 317 -26.49 -1.57 -5.89
C GLU A 317 -27.30 -0.61 -5.02
N HIS A 318 -28.51 -0.26 -5.48
CA HIS A 318 -29.50 0.50 -4.72
C HIS A 318 -29.07 1.91 -4.27
N ILE A 319 -28.09 2.53 -4.93
CA ILE A 319 -27.71 3.93 -4.65
C ILE A 319 -28.76 4.90 -5.21
N PRO A 320 -29.20 5.89 -4.41
CA PRO A 320 -30.06 6.96 -4.90
C PRO A 320 -29.41 7.80 -6.02
N ASP A 321 -30.17 8.09 -7.06
CA ASP A 321 -29.75 8.88 -8.23
C ASP A 321 -29.10 10.19 -7.83
N GLU A 322 -29.68 10.86 -6.83
CA GLU A 322 -29.21 12.16 -6.37
C GLU A 322 -27.76 12.09 -5.87
N LEU A 323 -27.34 10.98 -5.27
CA LEU A 323 -25.93 10.81 -4.87
C LEU A 323 -25.02 10.61 -6.09
N ILE A 324 -25.47 9.84 -7.09
CA ILE A 324 -24.75 9.64 -8.35
C ILE A 324 -24.58 10.97 -9.07
N LEU A 325 -25.64 11.78 -9.14
CA LEU A 325 -25.63 13.10 -9.74
C LEU A 325 -24.68 14.06 -9.00
N GLN A 326 -24.65 14.03 -7.66
CA GLN A 326 -23.71 14.85 -6.88
C GLN A 326 -22.25 14.44 -7.08
N VAL A 327 -21.95 13.14 -7.23
CA VAL A 327 -20.59 12.69 -7.58
C VAL A 327 -20.26 13.06 -9.02
N TYR A 328 -21.21 12.97 -9.94
CA TYR A 328 -21.04 13.44 -11.32
C TYR A 328 -20.66 14.92 -11.36
N ASP A 329 -21.25 15.79 -10.54
CA ASP A 329 -20.88 17.21 -10.46
C ASP A 329 -19.44 17.46 -9.98
N MET A 330 -18.78 16.46 -9.41
CA MET A 330 -17.37 16.55 -9.02
C MET A 330 -16.44 16.33 -10.21
N LEU A 331 -16.89 15.64 -11.25
CA LEU A 331 -16.09 15.34 -12.44
C LEU A 331 -15.68 16.63 -13.18
N PRO A 332 -14.38 16.81 -13.49
CA PRO A 332 -13.87 17.65 -14.58
C PRO A 332 -14.63 17.52 -15.91
N GLU A 333 -14.46 18.52 -16.79
CA GLU A 333 -15.08 18.53 -18.13
C GLU A 333 -14.35 17.61 -19.13
N ASP A 334 -13.05 17.35 -18.93
CA ASP A 334 -12.19 16.68 -19.92
C ASP A 334 -11.44 15.45 -19.36
N TYR A 335 -11.65 14.31 -20.02
CA TYR A 335 -10.99 13.04 -19.71
C TYR A 335 -10.35 12.39 -20.93
N SER A 336 -9.41 11.52 -20.62
CA SER A 336 -8.80 10.57 -21.55
C SER A 336 -8.91 9.16 -21.00
N ILE A 337 -8.84 8.18 -21.90
CA ILE A 337 -8.85 6.75 -21.56
C ILE A 337 -7.77 6.36 -20.52
N TRP A 338 -6.68 7.13 -20.45
CA TRP A 338 -5.60 6.93 -19.48
C TRP A 338 -6.07 6.89 -18.01
N TYR A 339 -7.12 7.63 -17.64
CA TYR A 339 -7.60 7.63 -16.26
C TYR A 339 -8.23 6.29 -15.83
N LEU A 340 -8.66 5.45 -16.77
CA LEU A 340 -9.11 4.08 -16.48
C LEU A 340 -7.99 3.19 -15.94
N SER A 341 -6.72 3.53 -16.21
CA SER A 341 -5.57 2.82 -15.62
C SER A 341 -5.51 2.92 -14.09
N TYR A 342 -6.22 3.89 -13.49
CA TYR A 342 -6.32 4.08 -12.03
C TYR A 342 -7.61 3.52 -11.43
N VAL A 343 -8.52 3.02 -12.27
CA VAL A 343 -9.79 2.44 -11.83
C VAL A 343 -9.60 0.94 -11.57
N ASP A 344 -10.05 0.49 -10.41
CA ASP A 344 -10.28 -0.93 -10.18
C ASP A 344 -11.53 -1.34 -10.94
N ILE A 345 -11.35 -1.94 -12.12
CA ILE A 345 -12.45 -2.31 -13.01
C ILE A 345 -12.95 -3.68 -12.57
N SER A 346 -14.21 -3.73 -12.14
CA SER A 346 -14.86 -4.97 -11.73
C SER A 346 -15.76 -5.52 -12.83
N ASP A 347 -16.27 -6.73 -12.66
CA ASP A 347 -17.28 -7.33 -13.56
C ASP A 347 -18.56 -6.47 -13.66
N LYS A 348 -18.78 -5.56 -12.69
CA LYS A 348 -19.89 -4.60 -12.67
C LYS A 348 -19.63 -3.34 -13.49
N PHE A 349 -18.49 -3.21 -14.16
CA PHE A 349 -18.15 -2.00 -14.92
C PHE A 349 -19.22 -1.59 -15.95
N HIS A 350 -19.85 -2.58 -16.61
CA HIS A 350 -20.96 -2.36 -17.54
C HIS A 350 -22.15 -1.61 -16.91
N TRP A 351 -22.34 -1.68 -15.59
CA TRP A 351 -23.34 -0.89 -14.88
C TRP A 351 -23.05 0.61 -14.94
N THR A 352 -21.78 1.01 -15.05
CA THR A 352 -21.42 2.43 -15.20
C THR A 352 -22.00 3.02 -16.48
N LEU A 353 -21.91 2.30 -17.60
CA LEU A 353 -22.48 2.71 -18.87
C LEU A 353 -24.01 2.70 -18.84
N ASN A 354 -24.61 1.67 -18.22
CA ASN A 354 -26.05 1.59 -18.05
C ASN A 354 -26.60 2.74 -17.20
N THR A 355 -25.94 3.05 -16.08
CA THR A 355 -26.30 4.16 -15.19
C THR A 355 -26.18 5.52 -15.90
N LEU A 356 -25.13 5.73 -16.70
CA LEU A 356 -25.02 6.95 -17.52
C LEU A 356 -26.14 7.08 -18.54
N ASN A 357 -26.45 6.01 -19.27
CA ASN A 357 -27.55 6.02 -20.24
C ASN A 357 -28.90 6.28 -19.57
N TRP A 358 -29.12 5.66 -18.43
CA TRP A 358 -30.35 5.80 -17.66
C TRP A 358 -30.53 7.22 -17.11
N LEU A 359 -29.46 7.83 -16.57
CA LEU A 359 -29.48 9.20 -16.04
C LEU A 359 -29.24 10.28 -17.11
N LYS A 360 -29.13 9.92 -18.39
CA LYS A 360 -28.71 10.83 -19.46
C LYS A 360 -29.47 12.16 -19.48
N SER A 361 -30.80 12.13 -19.38
CA SER A 361 -31.62 13.34 -19.40
C SER A 361 -31.33 14.26 -18.21
N GLN A 362 -31.17 13.68 -17.02
CA GLN A 362 -30.89 14.41 -15.78
C GLN A 362 -29.46 14.98 -15.78
N LEU A 363 -28.50 14.18 -16.26
CA LEU A 363 -27.11 14.59 -16.41
C LEU A 363 -27.00 15.74 -17.42
N CYS A 364 -27.55 15.58 -18.62
CA CYS A 364 -27.52 16.56 -19.71
C CYS A 364 -28.30 17.85 -19.42
N ALA A 365 -29.21 17.86 -18.44
CA ALA A 365 -29.95 19.05 -18.02
C ALA A 365 -29.12 19.98 -17.12
N ARG A 366 -27.98 19.51 -16.58
CA ARG A 366 -27.08 20.33 -15.76
C ARG A 366 -26.22 21.25 -16.65
N GLU A 367 -25.74 22.38 -16.15
CA GLU A 367 -24.98 23.34 -16.98
C GLU A 367 -23.68 22.71 -17.52
N ARG A 368 -23.34 22.94 -18.81
CA ARG A 368 -22.16 22.37 -19.51
C ARG A 368 -22.06 20.83 -19.54
N SER A 369 -23.16 20.14 -19.27
CA SER A 369 -23.17 18.69 -19.07
C SER A 369 -23.21 17.85 -20.35
N LEU A 370 -23.72 18.35 -21.48
CA LEU A 370 -23.81 17.55 -22.71
C LEU A 370 -22.42 17.19 -23.27
N SER A 371 -21.50 18.15 -23.32
CA SER A 371 -20.11 17.91 -23.76
C SER A 371 -19.37 16.99 -22.79
N LYS A 372 -19.50 17.23 -21.49
CA LYS A 372 -18.95 16.40 -20.42
C LYS A 372 -19.48 14.97 -20.46
N PHE A 373 -20.79 14.81 -20.64
CA PHE A 373 -21.46 13.52 -20.80
C PHE A 373 -20.90 12.77 -22.00
N ASN A 374 -20.87 13.41 -23.18
CA ASN A 374 -20.37 12.78 -24.39
C ASN A 374 -18.90 12.38 -24.26
N ASN A 375 -18.04 13.24 -23.68
CA ASN A 375 -16.64 12.90 -23.44
C ASN A 375 -16.50 11.68 -22.52
N PHE A 376 -17.19 11.68 -21.39
CA PHE A 376 -17.13 10.59 -20.41
C PHE A 376 -17.69 9.28 -20.97
N PHE A 377 -18.83 9.33 -21.65
CA PHE A 377 -19.46 8.19 -22.29
C PHE A 377 -18.54 7.56 -23.36
N ASN A 378 -17.96 8.39 -24.24
CA ASN A 378 -17.04 7.91 -25.27
C ASN A 378 -15.80 7.22 -24.67
N VAL A 379 -15.21 7.78 -23.61
CA VAL A 379 -14.05 7.17 -22.94
C VAL A 379 -14.37 5.77 -22.39
N LEU A 380 -15.55 5.60 -21.78
CA LEU A 380 -15.96 4.30 -21.22
C LEU A 380 -16.33 3.29 -22.33
N THR A 381 -17.00 3.74 -23.40
CA THR A 381 -17.33 2.89 -24.55
C THR A 381 -16.09 2.47 -25.32
N GLU A 382 -15.08 3.34 -25.46
CA GLU A 382 -13.80 2.99 -26.08
C GLU A 382 -13.14 1.84 -25.31
N TYR A 383 -13.13 1.90 -23.98
CA TYR A 383 -12.60 0.83 -23.14
C TYR A 383 -13.36 -0.49 -23.30
N GLU A 384 -14.69 -0.46 -23.24
CA GLU A 384 -15.54 -1.66 -23.38
C GLU A 384 -15.35 -2.36 -24.74
N ASN A 385 -15.08 -1.61 -25.81
CA ASN A 385 -14.84 -2.18 -27.14
C ASN A 385 -13.41 -2.72 -27.33
N THR A 386 -12.47 -2.36 -26.46
CA THR A 386 -11.05 -2.77 -26.54
C THR A 386 -10.68 -3.87 -25.54
N SER A 387 -11.58 -4.18 -24.61
CA SER A 387 -11.47 -5.27 -23.62
C SER A 387 -12.23 -6.50 -24.11
#